data_AF-A0A1Q7PEN4-F1
#
_entry.id   AF-A0A1Q7PEN4-F1
#
_cell.length_a   1.000
_cell.length_b   1.000
_cell.length_c   1.000
_cell.angle_alpha   90.00
_cell.angle_beta   90.00
_cell.angle_gamma   90.00
#
_symmetry.space_group_name_H-M   'P 1'
#
loop_
_entity.id
_entity.type
_entity.pdbx_description
1 polymer ?
#
loop_
_entity_poly.entity_id
_entity_poly.type
_entity_poly.pdbx_seq_one_letter_code
_entity_poly.pdbx_strand_id
1 'polypeptide(L)' 'MTDAIKEAYLNIERAMYEFNTLLERQVAAMRESEAVDPIKLERMTQGAKAMRDSSAIYLSYAKFVAYGMPDSEEMLEE' A
#
# COMPACT_ATOMS: atom_id res chain seq x y z
N MET A 1 16.23 19.98 -3.20
CA MET A 1 16.34 18.50 -3.29
C MET A 1 15.17 17.82 -2.61
N THR A 2 14.64 18.37 -1.53
CA THR A 2 13.41 17.95 -0.83
C THR A 2 12.14 17.99 -1.69
N ASP A 3 11.97 19.00 -2.56
CA ASP A 3 10.73 19.13 -3.34
C ASP A 3 10.50 18.00 -4.36
N ALA A 4 11.53 17.57 -5.09
CA ALA A 4 11.42 16.48 -6.06
C ALA A 4 11.16 15.12 -5.37
N ILE A 5 11.76 14.89 -4.20
CA ILE A 5 11.51 13.68 -3.39
C ILE A 5 10.08 13.69 -2.85
N LYS A 6 9.61 14.84 -2.38
CA LYS A 6 8.23 15.01 -1.91
C LYS A 6 7.20 14.79 -3.02
N GLU A 7 7.48 15.30 -4.22
CA GLU A 7 6.64 15.05 -5.39
C GLU A 7 6.61 13.55 -5.76
N ALA A 8 7.78 12.89 -5.75
CA ALA A 8 7.87 11.45 -5.97
C ALA A 8 7.08 10.65 -4.91
N TYR A 9 7.16 11.04 -3.63
CA TYR A 9 6.39 10.42 -2.55
C TYR A 9 4.88 10.53 -2.81
N LEU A 10 4.37 11.73 -3.13
CA LEU A 10 2.93 11.93 -3.39
C LEU A 10 2.44 11.08 -4.57
N ASN A 11 3.27 10.92 -5.60
CA ASN A 11 2.94 10.06 -6.74
C ASN A 11 2.89 8.58 -6.35
N ILE A 12 3.83 8.11 -5.52
CA ILE A 12 3.86 6.72 -5.03
C ILE A 12 2.68 6.45 -4.09
N GLU A 13 2.40 7.38 -3.16
CA GLU A 13 1.26 7.30 -2.24
C GLU A 13 -0.05 7.14 -3.01
N ARG A 14 -0.27 7.97 -4.04
CA ARG A 14 -1.45 7.87 -4.91
C ARG A 14 -1.50 6.54 -5.64
N ALA A 15 -0.40 6.12 -6.28
CA ALA A 15 -0.36 4.88 -7.05
C ALA A 15 -0.62 3.64 -6.18
N MET A 16 -0.06 3.60 -4.96
CA MET A 16 -0.30 2.51 -4.02
C MET A 16 -1.76 2.48 -3.53
N TYR A 17 -2.35 3.64 -3.25
CA TYR A 17 -3.77 3.73 -2.90
C TYR A 17 -4.66 3.18 -4.02
N GLU A 18 -4.42 3.62 -5.27
CA GLU A 18 -5.18 3.17 -6.44
C GLU A 18 -5.03 1.66 -6.67
N PHE A 19 -3.81 1.14 -6.58
CA PHE A 19 -3.52 -0.28 -6.77
C PHE A 19 -4.18 -1.15 -5.70
N ASN A 20 -4.05 -0.79 -4.42
CA ASN A 20 -4.68 -1.54 -3.32
C ASN A 20 -6.21 -1.53 -3.44
N THR A 21 -6.80 -0.39 -3.80
CA THR A 21 -8.25 -0.28 -4.07
C THR A 21 -8.68 -1.20 -5.20
N LEU A 22 -7.89 -1.28 -6.29
CA LEU A 22 -8.19 -2.15 -7.41
C LEU A 22 -8.11 -3.64 -7.02
N LEU A 23 -7.12 -4.02 -6.22
CA LEU A 23 -6.99 -5.39 -5.70
C LEU A 23 -8.19 -5.80 -4.83
N GLU A 24 -8.64 -4.91 -3.94
CA GLU A 24 -9.82 -5.17 -3.10
C GLU A 24 -11.10 -5.32 -3.95
N ARG A 25 -11.29 -4.47 -4.97
CA ARG A 25 -12.40 -4.59 -5.93
C ARG A 25 -12.34 -5.90 -6.70
N GLN A 26 -11.15 -6.31 -7.14
CA GLN A 26 -10.97 -7.57 -7.85
C GLN A 26 -11.31 -8.77 -6.98
N VAL A 27 -10.91 -8.77 -5.70
CA VAL A 27 -11.27 -9.81 -4.73
C VAL A 27 -12.79 -9.85 -4.53
N ALA A 28 -13.44 -8.69 -4.39
CA ALA A 28 -14.90 -8.61 -4.25
C ALA A 28 -15.62 -9.19 -5.48
N ALA A 29 -15.23 -8.78 -6.69
CA ALA A 29 -15.79 -9.31 -7.94
C ALA A 29 -15.59 -10.81 -8.09
N MET A 30 -14.44 -11.35 -7.63
CA MET A 30 -14.19 -12.78 -7.63
C MET A 30 -15.09 -13.55 -6.65
N ARG A 31 -15.45 -12.97 -5.51
CA ARG A 31 -16.35 -13.60 -4.52
C ARG A 31 -17.79 -13.70 -5.02
N GLU A 32 -18.20 -12.73 -5.83
CA GLU A 32 -19.53 -12.70 -6.44
C GLU A 32 -19.65 -13.63 -7.66
N SER A 33 -18.52 -14.15 -8.16
CA SER A 33 -18.49 -15.06 -9.31
C SER A 33 -18.69 -16.51 -8.89
N GLU A 34 -19.76 -17.13 -9.39
CA GLU A 34 -20.10 -18.55 -9.12
C GLU A 34 -19.05 -19.56 -9.65
N ALA A 35 -18.19 -19.13 -10.58
CA ALA A 35 -17.24 -20.00 -11.28
C ALA A 35 -15.78 -19.87 -10.79
N VAL A 36 -15.52 -19.15 -9.68
CA VAL A 36 -14.16 -18.91 -9.24
C VAL A 36 -13.56 -20.13 -8.54
N ASP A 37 -12.34 -20.50 -8.92
CA ASP A 37 -11.55 -21.50 -8.19
C ASP A 37 -11.29 -21.02 -6.74
N PRO A 38 -11.71 -21.77 -5.71
CA PRO A 38 -11.51 -21.40 -4.31
C PRO A 38 -10.05 -21.14 -3.94
N ILE A 39 -9.10 -21.91 -4.49
CA ILE A 39 -7.66 -21.73 -4.22
C ILE A 39 -7.19 -20.41 -4.80
N LYS A 40 -7.65 -20.07 -6.01
CA LYS A 40 -7.32 -18.80 -6.65
C LYS A 40 -7.87 -17.61 -5.86
N LEU A 41 -9.11 -17.71 -5.38
CA LEU A 41 -9.74 -16.68 -4.55
C LEU A 41 -8.99 -16.49 -3.22
N GLU A 42 -8.59 -17.57 -2.56
CA GLU A 42 -7.81 -17.50 -1.33
C GLU A 42 -6.47 -16.79 -1.56
N ARG A 43 -5.71 -17.21 -2.58
CA ARG A 43 -4.41 -16.61 -2.90
C ARG A 43 -4.54 -15.13 -3.25
N MET A 44 -5.57 -14.74 -4.02
CA MET A 44 -5.81 -13.34 -4.34
C MET A 44 -6.19 -12.53 -3.09
N THR A 45 -7.00 -13.10 -2.19
CA THR A 45 -7.37 -12.46 -0.92
C THR A 45 -6.14 -12.21 -0.04
N GLN A 46 -5.29 -13.22 0.14
CA GLN A 46 -4.07 -13.09 0.94
C GLN A 46 -3.07 -12.13 0.28
N GLY A 47 -2.91 -12.20 -1.04
CA GLY A 47 -2.05 -11.28 -1.80
C GLY A 47 -2.49 -9.83 -1.67
N ALA A 48 -3.80 -9.54 -1.82
CA ALA A 48 -4.34 -8.20 -1.65
C ALA A 48 -4.11 -7.64 -0.24
N LYS A 49 -4.31 -8.48 0.79
CA LYS A 49 -3.99 -8.12 2.18
C LYS A 49 -2.49 -7.80 2.34
N ALA A 50 -1.62 -8.69 1.86
CA ALA A 50 -0.17 -8.51 1.98
C ALA A 50 0.32 -7.22 1.28
N MET A 51 -0.23 -6.90 0.11
CA MET A 51 0.11 -5.66 -0.61
C MET A 51 -0.31 -4.41 0.15
N ARG A 52 -1.52 -4.40 0.72
CA ARG A 52 -2.00 -3.28 1.54
C ARG A 52 -1.12 -3.07 2.77
N ASP A 53 -0.87 -4.15 3.51
CA ASP A 53 -0.06 -4.10 4.73
C ASP A 53 1.38 -3.65 4.42
N SER A 54 1.96 -4.16 3.32
CA SER A 54 3.32 -3.79 2.88
C SER A 54 3.39 -2.34 2.38
N SER A 55 2.35 -1.85 1.70
CA SER A 55 2.27 -0.46 1.24
C SER A 55 2.25 0.51 2.42
N ALA A 56 1.52 0.19 3.50
CA ALA A 56 1.47 1.02 4.70
C ALA A 56 2.85 1.17 5.34
N ILE A 57 3.60 0.07 5.45
CA ILE A 57 4.97 0.07 5.98
C ILE A 57 5.90 0.87 5.05
N TYR A 58 5.83 0.67 3.74
CA TYR A 58 6.65 1.43 2.79
C TYR A 58 6.38 2.95 2.90
N LEU A 59 5.11 3.34 2.91
CA LEU A 59 4.71 4.74 2.91
C LEU A 59 5.08 5.45 4.22
N SER A 60 5.10 4.75 5.36
CA SER A 60 5.57 5.36 6.62
C SER A 60 7.03 5.79 6.50
N TYR A 61 7.93 4.93 6.02
CA TYR A 61 9.33 5.26 5.80
C TYR A 61 9.52 6.30 4.68
N ALA A 62 8.80 6.15 3.57
CA ALA A 62 8.90 7.09 2.45
C ALA A 62 8.46 8.51 2.86
N LYS A 63 7.48 8.62 3.76
CA LYS A 63 7.04 9.91 4.31
C LYS A 63 8.14 10.59 5.12
N PHE A 64 8.87 9.84 5.96
CA PHE A 64 10.03 10.40 6.67
C PHE A 64 11.09 10.90 5.70
N VAL A 65 11.42 10.13 4.67
CA VAL A 65 12.40 10.58 3.65
C VAL A 65 11.92 11.83 2.91
N ALA A 66 10.62 11.95 2.63
CA ALA A 66 10.05 13.05 1.86
C ALA A 66 9.83 14.36 2.66
N TYR A 67 9.45 14.24 3.93
CA TYR A 67 9.10 15.40 4.77
C TYR A 67 10.18 15.76 5.80
N GLY A 68 11.22 14.92 5.92
CA GLY A 68 12.33 15.07 6.87
C GLY A 68 12.41 13.85 7.79
N MET A 69 13.57 13.20 7.83
CA MET A 69 13.82 12.15 8.81
C MET A 69 13.86 12.78 10.19
N PRO A 70 13.18 12.21 11.20
CA PRO A 70 13.36 12.66 12.57
C PRO A 70 14.82 12.50 12.96
N ASP A 71 15.36 13.48 13.69
CA ASP A 71 16.76 13.50 14.10
C ASP A 71 17.11 12.38 15.11
N SER A 72 16.11 11.70 15.70
CA SER A 72 16.27 10.59 16.63
C SER A 72 15.13 9.56 16.58
N GLU A 73 15.42 8.33 17.02
CA GLU A 73 14.45 7.22 17.09
C GLU A 73 13.29 7.48 18.09
N GLU A 74 13.50 8.30 19.13
CA GLU A 74 12.48 8.65 20.14
C GLU A 74 11.27 9.42 19.57
N MET A 75 11.38 10.02 18.37
CA MET A 75 10.27 10.73 17.72
C MET A 75 9.42 9.86 16.79
N LEU A 76 9.68 8.55 16.73
CA LEU A 76 8.95 7.59 15.91
C LEU A 76 7.78 6.90 16.65
N GLU A 77 7.66 7.10 17.97
CA GLU A 77 6.60 6.52 18.81
C GLU A 77 5.49 7.57 19.10
N GLU A 78 4.35 7.47 18.42
CA GLU A 78 3.03 7.98 18.87
C GLU A 78 1.97 6.89 18.72
#